data_AF-A0A8B6G3J4-F1
#
_entry.id   AF-A0A8B6G3J4-F1
#
_cell.length_a   1.000
_cell.length_b   1.000
_cell.length_c   1.000
_cell.angle_alpha   90.00
_cell.angle_beta   90.00
_cell.angle_gamma   90.00
#
_symmetry.space_group_name_H-M   'P 1'
#
loop_
_entity.id
_entity.type
_entity.pdbx_description
1 polymer ?
#
loop_
_entity_poly.entity_id
_entity_poly.type
_entity_poly.pdbx_seq_one_letter_code
_entity_poly.pdbx_strand_id
1 'polypeptide(L)'
;MDDVVFVSDCQVNLRLKASKTDIFRHGVIIKLFKTNNNICPYVQLSKYVTSRKMNGATDNDPLLVDSSNLALRRSLFIDKLKTILSHLGLNADKYSGHSFRIGAATTCSSNGIQESYDSNFRTLEI
;
A
#
# COMPACT_ATOMS: atom_id res chain seq x y z
N MET A 1 -6.10 7.16 -12.02
CA MET A 1 -5.44 7.59 -10.77
C MET A 1 -6.18 8.67 -9.96
N ASP A 2 -7.51 8.77 -10.01
CA ASP A 2 -8.28 9.65 -9.07
C ASP A 2 -8.16 9.25 -7.59
N ASP A 3 -7.67 8.04 -7.31
CA ASP A 3 -7.52 7.50 -5.97
C ASP A 3 -6.34 8.10 -5.19
N VAL A 4 -5.54 8.97 -5.80
CA VAL A 4 -4.36 9.60 -5.17
C VAL A 4 -4.48 11.12 -5.19
N VAL A 5 -4.57 11.73 -4.01
CA VAL A 5 -4.67 13.17 -3.85
C VAL A 5 -3.51 13.68 -3.01
N PHE A 6 -2.62 14.47 -3.61
CA PHE A 6 -1.54 15.17 -2.90
C PHE A 6 -2.15 16.39 -2.21
N VAL A 7 -2.15 16.40 -0.88
CA VAL A 7 -2.80 17.46 -0.07
C VAL A 7 -1.81 18.58 0.24
N SER A 8 -0.53 18.23 0.44
CA SER A 8 0.56 19.15 0.75
C SER A 8 1.90 18.51 0.38
N ASP A 9 3.00 19.24 0.56
CA ASP A 9 4.37 18.77 0.32
C ASP A 9 4.84 17.64 1.27
N CYS A 10 3.99 17.25 2.23
CA CYS A 10 4.28 16.20 3.20
C CYS A 10 3.16 15.17 3.37
N GLN A 11 2.03 15.30 2.67
CA GLN A 11 0.89 14.40 2.84
C GLN A 11 0.23 14.05 1.51
N VAL A 12 -0.06 12.76 1.34
CA VAL A 12 -0.86 12.22 0.24
C VAL A 12 -1.97 11.33 0.79
N ASN A 13 -3.17 11.50 0.26
CA ASN A 13 -4.35 10.72 0.60
C ASN A 13 -4.59 9.68 -0.49
N LEU A 14 -4.72 8.42 -0.07
CA LEU A 14 -5.10 7.30 -0.92
C LEU A 14 -6.55 6.92 -0.62
N ARG A 15 -7.42 6.97 -1.63
CA ARG A 15 -8.80 6.51 -1.50
C ARG A 15 -8.89 5.03 -1.84
N LEU A 16 -9.24 4.22 -0.86
CA LEU A 16 -9.65 2.85 -1.08
C LEU A 16 -11.17 2.83 -1.25
N LYS A 17 -11.65 2.59 -2.48
CA LYS A 17 -13.08 2.70 -2.83
C LYS A 17 -13.97 1.65 -2.14
N ALA A 18 -13.42 0.48 -1.83
CA ALA A 18 -14.14 -0.59 -1.15
C ALA A 18 -13.15 -1.50 -0.42
N SER A 19 -13.57 -2.02 0.73
CA SER A 19 -12.90 -3.13 1.42
C SER A 19 -13.89 -4.28 1.64
N LYS A 20 -13.41 -5.46 2.05
CA LYS A 20 -14.31 -6.60 2.32
C LYS A 20 -15.30 -6.34 3.45
N THR A 21 -14.92 -5.52 4.43
CA THR A 21 -15.75 -5.20 5.59
C THR A 21 -16.63 -3.97 5.37
N ASP A 22 -16.43 -3.25 4.27
CA ASP A 22 -17.20 -2.07 3.91
C ASP A 22 -18.47 -2.44 3.13
N ILE A 23 -19.42 -3.02 3.85
CA ILE A 23 -20.72 -3.49 3.33
C ILE A 23 -21.47 -2.35 2.62
N PHE A 24 -21.29 -1.11 3.08
CA PHE A 24 -21.96 0.07 2.56
C PHE A 24 -21.15 0.82 1.48
N ARG A 25 -19.93 0.36 1.15
CA ARG A 25 -19.04 0.94 0.13
C ARG A 25 -18.72 2.43 0.35
N HIS A 26 -18.60 2.86 1.61
CA HIS A 26 -18.21 4.23 1.92
C HIS A 26 -16.75 4.54 1.52
N GLY A 27 -15.92 3.50 1.44
CA GLY A 27 -14.49 3.59 1.23
C GLY A 27 -13.76 4.15 2.45
N VAL A 28 -12.43 4.14 2.38
CA VAL A 28 -11.55 4.70 3.42
C VAL A 28 -10.46 5.54 2.79
N ILE A 29 -10.04 6.60 3.50
CA ILE A 29 -8.89 7.40 3.12
C ILE A 29 -7.69 6.98 3.97
N ILE A 30 -6.69 6.40 3.31
CA ILE A 30 -5.40 6.07 3.89
C ILE A 30 -4.49 7.29 3.72
N LYS A 31 -4.01 7.85 4.82
CA LYS A 31 -3.11 9.01 4.81
C LYS A 31 -1.66 8.53 4.86
N LEU A 32 -0.85 8.94 3.90
CA LEU A 32 0.59 8.71 3.90
C LEU A 32 1.33 10.03 4.10
N PHE A 33 2.29 10.01 5.02
CA PHE A 33 3.08 11.18 5.36
C PHE A 33 4.52 11.03 4.89
N LYS A 34 5.17 12.16 4.62
CA LYS A 34 6.60 12.21 4.33
C LYS A 34 7.39 11.86 5.59
N THR A 35 8.22 10.84 5.48
CA THR A 35 9.14 10.40 6.54
C THR A 35 10.58 10.70 6.13
N ASN A 36 11.49 10.75 7.11
CA ASN A 36 12.93 10.93 6.89
C ASN A 36 13.68 9.61 6.67
N ASN A 37 12.95 8.53 6.34
CA ASN A 37 13.53 7.20 6.11
C ASN A 37 14.02 7.07 4.66
N ASN A 38 15.00 6.20 4.43
CA ASN A 38 15.50 5.86 3.08
C ASN A 38 14.37 5.37 2.15
N ILE A 39 13.34 4.74 2.73
CA ILE A 39 12.11 4.35 2.03
C ILE A 39 10.96 5.19 2.58
N CYS A 40 10.69 6.31 1.92
CA CYS A 40 9.64 7.26 2.29
C CYS A 40 8.37 7.01 1.45
N PRO A 41 7.23 6.65 2.04
CA PRO A 41 6.03 6.30 1.26
C PRO A 41 5.52 7.46 0.40
N TYR A 42 5.58 8.70 0.93
CA TYR A 42 5.20 9.91 0.18
C TYR A 42 6.07 10.11 -1.08
N VAL A 43 7.39 10.08 -0.91
CA VAL A 43 8.34 10.34 -2.02
C VAL A 43 8.24 9.24 -3.08
N GLN A 44 8.09 7.98 -2.65
CA GLN A 44 8.09 6.83 -3.54
C GLN A 44 6.79 6.79 -4.35
N LEU A 45 5.66 7.06 -3.71
CA LEU A 45 4.38 7.19 -4.39
C LEU A 45 4.36 8.39 -5.34
N SER A 46 4.90 9.54 -4.93
CA SER A 46 5.01 10.73 -5.78
C SER A 46 5.79 10.44 -7.06
N LYS A 47 6.99 9.86 -6.94
CA LYS A 47 7.82 9.47 -8.10
C LYS A 47 7.09 8.50 -9.01
N TYR A 48 6.43 7.49 -8.42
CA TYR A 48 5.71 6.48 -9.19
C TYR A 48 4.51 7.06 -9.95
N VAL A 49 3.67 7.87 -9.30
CA VAL A 49 2.50 8.51 -9.96
C VAL A 49 2.95 9.47 -11.06
N THR A 50 3.99 10.28 -10.82
CA THR A 50 4.56 11.17 -11.84
C THR A 50 5.03 10.38 -13.05
N SER A 51 5.77 9.29 -12.85
CA SER A 51 6.21 8.40 -13.93
C SER A 51 5.03 7.80 -14.70
N ARG A 52 3.98 7.34 -14.00
CA ARG A 52 2.78 6.79 -14.64
C ARG A 52 2.06 7.83 -15.51
N LYS A 53 1.89 9.06 -15.01
CA LYS A 53 1.27 10.16 -15.78
C LYS A 53 2.11 10.56 -17.00
N MET A 54 3.44 10.63 -16.85
CA MET A 54 4.35 10.88 -17.98
C MET A 54 4.25 9.80 -19.07
N ASN A 55 3.93 8.56 -18.69
CA ASN A 55 3.70 7.45 -19.61
C ASN A 55 2.24 7.34 -20.09
N GLY A 56 1.43 8.39 -19.92
CA GLY A 56 0.07 8.47 -20.47
C GLY A 56 -1.03 7.81 -19.63
N ALA A 57 -0.75 7.45 -18.37
CA ALA A 57 -1.80 6.92 -17.49
C ALA A 57 -2.87 8.00 -17.18
N THR A 58 -4.12 7.56 -17.18
CA THR A 58 -5.33 8.37 -16.99
C THR A 58 -5.94 8.18 -15.58
N ASP A 59 -7.00 8.94 -15.31
CA ASP A 59 -7.71 8.92 -14.05
C ASP A 59 -8.51 7.64 -13.78
N ASN A 60 -8.80 6.87 -14.83
CA ASN A 60 -9.45 5.55 -14.72
C ASN A 60 -8.47 4.38 -14.60
N ASP A 61 -7.18 4.60 -14.84
CA ASP A 61 -6.20 3.53 -14.77
C ASP A 61 -5.91 3.08 -13.34
N PRO A 62 -5.65 1.76 -13.13
CA PRO A 62 -5.22 1.23 -11.85
C PRO A 62 -3.99 1.98 -11.33
N LEU A 63 -3.98 2.24 -10.02
CA LEU A 63 -2.85 2.89 -9.36
C LEU A 63 -1.58 2.05 -9.53
N LEU A 64 -1.59 0.82 -9.01
CA LEU A 64 -0.47 -0.12 -9.11
C LEU A 64 -0.65 -1.02 -10.32
N VAL A 65 0.37 -1.08 -11.17
CA VAL A 65 0.41 -1.95 -12.34
C VAL A 65 1.64 -2.86 -12.34
N ASP A 66 1.54 -3.96 -13.07
CA ASP A 66 2.68 -4.82 -13.39
C ASP A 66 3.47 -4.30 -14.62
N SER A 67 4.51 -5.05 -15.02
CA SER A 67 5.34 -4.71 -16.19
C SER A 67 4.57 -4.69 -17.52
N SER A 68 3.39 -5.31 -17.55
CA SER A 68 2.50 -5.34 -18.71
C SER A 68 1.43 -4.25 -18.65
N ASN A 69 1.55 -3.28 -17.73
CA ASN A 69 0.57 -2.22 -17.46
C ASN A 69 -0.82 -2.72 -17.01
N LEU A 70 -0.93 -3.96 -16.55
CA LEU A 70 -2.17 -4.49 -15.99
C LEU A 70 -2.24 -4.24 -14.50
N ALA A 71 -3.45 -4.17 -13.94
CA ALA A 71 -3.65 -4.01 -12.50
C ALA A 71 -2.84 -5.05 -11.71
N LEU A 72 -2.10 -4.57 -10.70
CA LEU A 72 -1.19 -5.42 -9.93
C LEU A 72 -1.97 -6.56 -9.27
N ARG A 73 -1.60 -7.80 -9.62
CA ARG A 73 -2.21 -9.01 -9.05
C ARG A 73 -1.65 -9.29 -7.67
N ARG A 74 -2.51 -9.82 -6.78
CA ARG A 74 -2.10 -10.28 -5.44
C ARG A 74 -0.96 -11.30 -5.51
N SER A 75 -1.04 -12.30 -6.41
CA SER A 75 0.00 -13.31 -6.58
C SER A 75 1.35 -12.69 -6.87
N LEU A 76 1.41 -11.76 -7.84
CA LEU A 76 2.65 -11.08 -8.20
C LEU A 76 3.25 -10.27 -7.04
N PHE A 77 2.41 -9.64 -6.20
CA PHE A 77 2.90 -8.98 -4.99
C PHE A 77 3.52 -9.98 -4.01
N ILE A 78 2.87 -11.13 -3.79
CA ILE A 78 3.39 -12.19 -2.91
C ILE A 78 4.68 -12.79 -3.48
N ASP A 79 4.76 -13.01 -4.78
CA ASP A 79 5.97 -13.53 -5.43
C ASP A 79 7.14 -12.58 -5.23
N LYS A 80 6.93 -11.27 -5.45
CA LYS A 80 7.95 -10.23 -5.18
C LYS A 80 8.37 -10.20 -3.71
N LEU A 81 7.41 -10.32 -2.79
CA LEU A 81 7.70 -10.40 -1.36
C LEU A 81 8.57 -11.62 -1.04
N LYS A 82 8.20 -12.80 -1.57
CA LYS A 82 8.96 -14.04 -1.40
C LYS A 82 10.37 -13.92 -1.97
N THR A 83 10.54 -13.31 -3.14
CA THR A 83 11.87 -13.03 -3.72
C THR A 83 12.73 -12.18 -2.78
N ILE A 84 12.18 -11.11 -2.21
CA ILE A 84 12.90 -10.25 -1.26
C ILE A 84 13.28 -11.04 -0.01
N LEU A 85 12.36 -11.82 0.56
CA LEU A 85 12.63 -12.65 1.75
C LEU A 85 13.75 -13.68 1.50
N SER A 86 13.74 -14.33 0.33
CA SER A 86 14.80 -15.27 -0.04
C SER A 86 16.17 -14.60 -0.17
N HIS A 87 16.23 -13.39 -0.75
CA HIS A 87 17.48 -12.62 -0.81
C HIS A 87 17.99 -12.20 0.57
N LEU A 88 17.11 -12.08 1.57
CA LEU A 88 17.47 -11.83 2.97
C LEU A 88 17.87 -13.12 3.73
N GLY A 89 17.92 -14.28 3.05
CA GLY A 89 18.24 -15.57 3.68
C GLY A 89 17.09 -16.17 4.50
N LEU A 90 15.87 -15.64 4.37
CA LEU A 90 14.70 -16.15 5.09
C LEU A 90 13.99 -17.24 4.27
N ASN A 91 13.41 -18.23 4.95
CA ASN A 91 12.56 -19.21 4.30
C ASN A 91 11.22 -18.56 3.91
N ALA A 92 11.10 -18.15 2.64
CA ALA A 92 9.96 -17.45 2.08
C ALA A 92 8.64 -18.24 2.16
N ASP A 93 8.66 -19.57 2.23
CA ASP A 93 7.45 -20.40 2.29
C ASP A 93 6.74 -20.34 3.63
N LYS A 94 7.40 -19.80 4.67
CA LYS A 94 6.78 -19.51 5.96
C LYS A 94 5.98 -18.19 5.96
N TYR A 95 6.00 -17.43 4.86
CA TYR A 95 5.38 -16.12 4.78
C TYR A 95 4.29 -16.06 3.71
N SER A 96 3.17 -15.45 4.08
CA SER A 96 2.04 -15.17 3.21
C SER A 96 1.69 -13.68 3.23
N GLY A 97 0.72 -13.28 2.41
CA GLY A 97 0.17 -11.93 2.50
C GLY A 97 -0.43 -11.60 3.87
N HIS A 98 -0.93 -12.61 4.58
CA HIS A 98 -1.41 -12.45 5.95
C HIS A 98 -0.24 -12.18 6.90
N SER A 99 0.86 -12.92 6.76
CA SER A 99 2.09 -12.69 7.54
C SER A 99 2.63 -11.26 7.37
N PHE A 100 2.57 -10.73 6.14
CA PHE A 100 2.96 -9.34 5.87
C PHE A 100 2.09 -8.33 6.64
N ARG A 101 0.77 -8.53 6.65
CA ARG A 101 -0.16 -7.69 7.42
C ARG A 101 0.08 -7.78 8.93
N ILE A 102 0.31 -8.99 9.46
CA ILE A 102 0.65 -9.18 10.87
C ILE A 102 1.92 -8.38 11.21
N GLY A 103 2.97 -8.50 10.39
CA GLY A 103 4.22 -7.76 10.61
C GLY A 103 4.02 -6.25 10.66
N ALA A 104 3.17 -5.70 9.79
CA ALA A 104 2.83 -4.29 9.79
C ALA A 104 2.07 -3.87 11.07
N ALA A 105 1.08 -4.67 11.51
CA ALA A 105 0.32 -4.42 12.73
C ALA A 105 1.21 -4.50 13.99
N THR A 106 2.06 -5.53 14.08
CA THR A 106 3.04 -5.68 15.17
C THR A 106 4.00 -4.49 15.23
N THR A 107 4.47 -4.00 14.08
CA THR A 107 5.34 -2.83 14.01
C THR A 107 4.62 -1.55 14.47
N CYS A 108 3.35 -1.37 14.10
CA CYS A 108 2.58 -0.21 14.60
C CYS A 108 2.39 -0.28 16.12
N SER A 109 2.01 -1.45 16.63
CA SER A 109 1.81 -1.70 18.06
C SER A 109 3.10 -1.46 18.86
N SER A 110 4.25 -1.94 18.36
CA SER A 110 5.55 -1.72 19.03
C SER A 110 6.01 -0.26 19.03
N ASN A 111 5.47 0.57 18.14
CA ASN A 111 5.69 2.01 18.10
C ASN A 111 4.61 2.81 18.87
N GLY A 112 3.79 2.13 19.69
CA GLY A 112 2.81 2.78 20.57
C GLY A 112 1.56 3.29 19.85
N ILE A 113 1.32 2.87 18.60
CA ILE A 113 0.06 3.17 17.90
C ILE A 113 -1.03 2.27 18.49
N GLN A 114 -1.92 2.85 19.29
CA GLN A 114 -3.01 2.14 19.97
C GLN A 114 -4.11 1.68 19.00
N GLU A 115 -4.75 0.56 19.34
CA GLU A 115 -5.83 -0.11 18.59
C GLU A 115 -7.05 0.78 18.30
N SER A 116 -7.26 1.85 19.09
CA SER A 116 -8.33 2.84 18.88
C SER A 116 -8.08 3.80 17.71
N TYR A 117 -6.82 3.99 17.29
CA TYR A 117 -6.45 4.65 16.03
C TYR A 117 -6.37 3.69 14.83
N ASP A 118 -6.54 2.39 15.08
CA ASP A 118 -6.32 1.24 14.18
C ASP A 118 -7.59 0.78 13.44
N SER A 119 -8.67 1.56 13.51
CA SER A 119 -9.93 1.25 12.80
C SER A 119 -9.77 1.21 11.27
N ASN A 120 -8.72 1.85 10.74
CA ASN A 120 -8.39 1.81 9.31
C ASN A 120 -7.56 0.58 8.88
N PHE A 121 -6.88 -0.12 9.80
CA PHE A 121 -5.95 -1.21 9.46
C PHE A 121 -6.56 -2.61 9.69
N ARG A 122 -7.50 -2.73 10.64
CA ARG A 122 -8.41 -3.90 10.72
C ARG A 122 -9.30 -4.04 9.49
N THR A 123 -9.58 -2.94 8.80
CA THR A 123 -10.51 -2.87 7.66
C THR A 123 -9.92 -3.41 6.34
N LEU A 124 -8.63 -3.79 6.32
CA LEU A 124 -7.97 -4.39 5.16
C LEU A 124 -7.95 -5.92 5.22
N GLU A 125 -9.05 -6.56 5.55
CA GLU A 125 -9.21 -7.95 5.12
C GLU A 125 -9.35 -7.96 3.58
N ILE A 126 -8.30 -8.40 2.88
CA ILE A 126 -8.29 -8.72 1.44
C ILE A 126 -7.96 -10.19 1.26
#